data_AF-A0A4R0QN47-F1
#
_entry.id   AF-A0A4R0QN47-F1
#
_cell.length_a   1.000
_cell.length_b   1.000
_cell.length_c   1.000
_cell.angle_alpha   90.00
_cell.angle_beta   90.00
_cell.angle_gamma   90.00
#
_symmetry.space_group_name_H-M   'P 1'
#
loop_
_entity.id
_entity.type
_entity.pdbx_description
1 polymer ?
#
loop_
_entity_poly.entity_id
_entity_poly.type
_entity_poly.pdbx_seq_one_letter_code
_entity_poly.pdbx_strand_id
1 'polypeptide(L)'
;MNLKKFFSFAAVAALSLTSLAACAGASKEDANVVKIGVMGLSDTEEARWDKIKEILGDDVTLEFTEFTDYSQPNLAVAEGEVDVNAFQHYNFLNNWNKENGEDLVAIADTIISPIRLYSGTENGKNKYKSVTEIPEGAEIAVPNDATNESRALYLLQSAGLITLDVSGTELATIVNIKENPKKLTITELDASQTAVSLESVAAAVVNNTFVQEAGLDFENALYKEQKDENSKQWYNVIAAKKDWKDSSKADAIQKVIDAYHTEEVKEVIEKTSQGTDEPVW
;
A
#
# COMPACT_ATOMS: atom_id res chain seq x y z
N MET A 1 33.31 -69.95 37.34
CA MET A 1 33.28 -69.27 38.66
C MET A 1 33.72 -67.82 38.44
N ASN A 2 32.94 -66.88 38.99
CA ASN A 2 33.21 -65.45 39.14
C ASN A 2 32.82 -64.48 38.01
N LEU A 3 31.53 -64.12 38.02
CA LEU A 3 31.02 -62.80 37.64
C LEU A 3 31.63 -61.74 38.57
N LYS A 4 32.32 -60.74 38.02
CA LYS A 4 32.51 -59.44 38.67
C LYS A 4 32.41 -58.32 37.64
N LYS A 5 31.67 -57.28 38.01
CA LYS A 5 31.49 -55.95 37.40
C LYS A 5 30.30 -55.77 36.46
N PHE A 6 29.10 -55.73 37.04
CA PHE A 6 28.00 -54.89 36.57
C PHE A 6 27.24 -54.36 37.79
N PHE A 7 27.77 -53.30 38.41
CA PHE A 7 27.06 -52.50 39.40
C PHE A 7 27.70 -51.11 39.40
N SER A 8 27.20 -50.24 38.53
CA SER A 8 26.99 -48.81 38.83
C SER A 8 26.39 -48.18 37.58
N PHE A 9 25.08 -47.96 37.58
CA PHE A 9 24.37 -46.90 36.84
C PHE A 9 22.86 -47.15 37.02
N ALA A 10 22.38 -47.03 38.25
CA ALA A 10 20.96 -47.12 38.56
C ALA A 10 20.65 -46.27 39.80
N ALA A 11 20.86 -44.95 39.70
CA ALA A 11 20.36 -43.98 40.67
C ALA A 11 20.50 -42.51 40.19
N VAL A 12 20.16 -42.19 38.93
CA VAL A 12 19.82 -40.82 38.52
C VAL A 12 18.74 -40.90 37.44
N ALA A 13 17.59 -41.46 37.82
CA ALA A 13 16.41 -41.56 36.96
C ALA A 13 15.18 -41.20 37.79
N ALA A 14 15.09 -39.93 38.20
CA ALA A 14 13.85 -39.30 38.67
C ALA A 14 14.16 -37.84 39.08
N LEU A 15 14.30 -36.92 38.12
CA LEU A 15 14.12 -35.46 38.37
C LEU A 15 14.10 -34.56 37.12
N SER A 16 14.12 -35.10 35.89
CA SER A 16 14.20 -34.29 34.66
C SER A 16 12.95 -34.34 33.76
N LEU A 17 11.77 -34.66 34.30
CA LEU A 17 10.52 -34.79 33.52
C LEU A 17 9.39 -33.82 33.91
N THR A 18 9.64 -32.81 34.76
CA THR A 18 8.60 -31.86 35.20
C THR A 18 8.84 -30.41 34.80
N SER A 19 9.85 -30.09 33.99
CA SER A 19 10.15 -28.71 33.59
C SER A 19 9.76 -28.31 32.16
N LEU A 20 9.08 -29.18 31.39
CA LEU A 20 8.60 -28.84 30.03
C LEU A 20 7.10 -28.46 29.96
N ALA A 21 6.40 -28.40 31.09
CA ALA A 21 4.99 -27.99 31.14
C ALA A 21 4.79 -26.54 31.64
N ALA A 22 5.86 -25.75 31.75
CA ALA A 22 5.78 -24.32 32.03
C ALA A 22 5.62 -23.55 30.71
N CYS A 23 4.38 -23.56 30.22
CA CYS A 23 3.71 -22.48 29.48
C CYS A 23 4.63 -21.63 28.58
N ALA A 24 4.65 -21.77 27.25
CA ALA A 24 3.45 -21.70 26.40
C ALA A 24 2.38 -20.74 26.95
N GLY A 25 2.80 -19.65 27.60
CA GLY A 25 2.01 -18.45 27.64
C GLY A 25 2.06 -17.89 26.24
N ALA A 26 1.10 -18.28 25.40
CA ALA A 26 0.66 -17.35 24.37
C ALA A 26 0.40 -16.05 25.13
N SER A 27 1.26 -15.06 24.93
CA SER A 27 1.00 -13.69 25.35
C SER A 27 -0.42 -13.43 24.92
N LYS A 28 -1.31 -13.30 25.92
CA LYS A 28 -2.74 -13.14 25.67
C LYS A 28 -2.85 -11.90 24.83
N GLU A 29 -3.13 -12.08 23.55
CA GLU A 29 -3.14 -10.99 22.59
C GLU A 29 -4.18 -10.00 23.06
N ASP A 30 -3.77 -8.74 23.24
CA ASP A 30 -4.67 -7.71 23.72
C ASP A 30 -5.70 -7.43 22.63
N ALA A 31 -6.95 -7.78 22.92
CA ALA A 31 -8.07 -7.64 21.98
C ALA A 31 -8.33 -6.17 21.58
N ASN A 32 -7.84 -5.22 22.38
CA ASN A 32 -7.99 -3.79 22.12
C ASN A 32 -6.78 -3.17 21.42
N VAL A 33 -5.73 -3.94 21.08
CA VAL A 33 -4.59 -3.46 20.29
C VAL A 33 -4.79 -3.89 18.84
N VAL A 34 -4.86 -2.92 17.93
CA VAL A 34 -4.95 -3.14 16.48
C VAL A 34 -3.63 -2.73 15.84
N LYS A 35 -2.94 -3.70 15.22
CA LYS A 35 -1.72 -3.50 14.44
C LYS A 35 -2.08 -3.19 13.00
N ILE A 36 -1.58 -2.07 12.49
CA ILE A 36 -1.91 -1.56 11.16
C ILE A 36 -0.63 -1.47 10.32
N GLY A 37 -0.62 -2.16 9.18
CA GLY A 37 0.39 -1.97 8.15
C GLY A 37 0.07 -0.76 7.28
N VAL A 38 1.00 0.18 7.19
CA VAL A 38 0.88 1.42 6.41
C VAL A 38 2.15 1.66 5.60
N MET A 39 2.08 2.55 4.61
CA MET A 39 3.31 3.10 4.01
C MET A 39 3.96 4.12 4.95
N GLY A 40 4.99 4.84 4.49
CA GLY A 40 5.57 5.92 5.28
C GLY A 40 4.50 6.91 5.75
N LEU A 41 4.56 7.28 7.02
CA LEU A 41 3.63 8.22 7.63
C LEU A 41 3.96 9.65 7.20
N SER A 42 3.43 10.09 6.06
CA SER A 42 3.45 11.51 5.68
C SER A 42 2.67 12.37 6.68
N ASP A 43 2.87 13.69 6.68
CA ASP A 43 2.10 14.62 7.52
C ASP A 43 0.58 14.42 7.40
N THR A 44 0.09 14.04 6.21
CA THR A 44 -1.33 13.73 5.96
C THR A 44 -1.77 12.43 6.62
N GLU A 45 -0.94 11.38 6.53
CA GLU A 45 -1.20 10.08 7.16
C GLU A 45 -1.10 10.19 8.69
N GLU A 46 -0.09 10.85 9.23
CA GLU A 46 0.03 11.11 10.68
C GLU A 46 -1.22 11.83 11.20
N ALA A 47 -1.63 12.91 10.53
CA ALA A 47 -2.78 13.71 10.97
C ALA A 47 -4.09 12.91 10.99
N ARG A 48 -4.36 12.07 9.98
CA ARG A 48 -5.60 11.26 9.97
C ARG A 48 -5.56 10.18 11.06
N TRP A 49 -4.42 9.50 11.23
CA TRP A 49 -4.30 8.45 12.24
C TRP A 49 -4.33 9.01 13.65
N ASP A 50 -3.79 10.20 13.88
CA ASP A 50 -3.89 10.89 15.16
C ASP A 50 -5.33 11.33 15.48
N LYS A 51 -6.08 11.81 14.48
CA LYS A 51 -7.52 12.07 14.68
C LYS A 51 -8.29 10.78 14.99
N ILE A 52 -7.97 9.66 14.33
CA ILE A 52 -8.58 8.36 14.64
C ILE A 52 -8.23 7.92 16.07
N LYS A 53 -6.97 8.03 16.51
CA LYS A 53 -6.57 7.76 17.91
C LYS A 53 -7.35 8.64 18.89
N GLU A 54 -7.52 9.93 18.59
CA GLU A 54 -8.30 10.87 19.43
C GLU A 54 -9.76 10.41 19.60
N ILE A 55 -10.40 9.97 18.51
CA ILE A 55 -11.79 9.46 18.51
C ILE A 55 -11.91 8.15 19.31
N LEU A 56 -10.92 7.25 19.16
CA LEU A 56 -10.90 5.97 19.85
C LEU A 56 -10.60 6.11 21.36
N GLY A 57 -9.82 7.11 21.76
CA GLY A 57 -9.41 7.30 23.14
C GLY A 57 -8.71 6.07 23.72
N ASP A 58 -9.10 5.65 24.92
CA ASP A 58 -8.53 4.47 25.60
C ASP A 58 -9.21 3.13 25.19
N ASP A 59 -10.22 3.17 24.33
CA ASP A 59 -10.98 1.96 23.95
C ASP A 59 -10.18 1.03 23.03
N VAL A 60 -9.32 1.59 22.17
CA VAL A 60 -8.51 0.85 21.20
C VAL A 60 -7.15 1.54 21.06
N THR A 61 -6.07 0.76 21.19
CA THR A 61 -4.70 1.22 20.93
C THR A 61 -4.29 0.84 19.50
N LEU A 62 -3.72 1.79 18.76
CA LEU A 62 -3.20 1.56 17.41
C LEU A 62 -1.68 1.43 17.42
N GLU A 63 -1.17 0.35 16.84
CA GLU A 63 0.26 0.15 16.60
C GLU A 63 0.51 0.13 15.09
N PHE A 64 1.49 0.91 14.61
CA PHE A 64 1.78 1.01 13.18
C PHE A 64 3.07 0.27 12.82
N THR A 65 3.04 -0.43 11.69
CA THR A 65 4.23 -0.91 11.00
C THR A 65 4.30 -0.21 9.66
N GLU A 66 5.33 0.61 9.48
CA GLU A 66 5.58 1.35 8.25
C GLU A 66 6.40 0.51 7.27
N PHE A 67 5.96 0.50 6.02
CA PHE A 67 6.62 -0.18 4.90
C PHE A 67 7.11 0.83 3.87
N THR A 68 8.15 0.46 3.14
CA THR A 68 8.79 1.32 2.12
C THR A 68 8.41 0.96 0.69
N ASP A 69 7.74 -0.18 0.49
CA ASP A 69 7.31 -0.67 -0.83
C ASP A 69 5.99 -1.44 -0.73
N TYR A 70 5.28 -1.54 -1.86
CA TYR A 70 3.93 -2.10 -1.92
C TYR A 70 3.89 -3.64 -1.81
N SER A 71 5.02 -4.34 -1.84
CA SER A 71 5.03 -5.81 -1.83
C SER A 71 4.80 -6.41 -0.44
N GLN A 72 5.06 -5.64 0.62
CA GLN A 72 5.13 -6.14 2.00
C GLN A 72 3.81 -6.11 2.81
N PRO A 73 2.97 -5.06 2.76
CA PRO A 73 1.88 -4.93 3.74
C PRO A 73 0.80 -6.02 3.64
N ASN A 74 0.55 -6.58 2.45
CA ASN A 74 -0.36 -7.72 2.30
C ASN A 74 0.23 -9.02 2.86
N LEU A 75 1.53 -9.25 2.64
CA LEU A 75 2.22 -10.39 3.22
C LEU A 75 2.17 -10.34 4.76
N ALA A 76 2.42 -9.17 5.33
CA ALA A 76 2.33 -8.95 6.77
C ALA A 76 0.93 -9.23 7.34
N VAL A 77 -0.16 -8.88 6.63
CA VAL A 77 -1.52 -9.27 7.01
C VAL A 77 -1.71 -10.78 6.89
N ALA A 78 -1.32 -11.40 5.76
CA ALA A 78 -1.47 -12.83 5.52
C ALA A 78 -0.74 -13.68 6.59
N GLU A 79 0.47 -13.27 6.97
CA GLU A 79 1.29 -13.92 7.99
C GLU A 79 0.83 -13.60 9.43
N GLY A 80 -0.04 -12.60 9.61
CA GLY A 80 -0.56 -12.18 10.91
C GLY A 80 0.41 -11.34 11.73
N GLU A 81 1.38 -10.68 11.09
CA GLU A 81 2.27 -9.72 11.72
C GLU A 81 1.54 -8.42 12.07
N VAL A 82 0.61 -8.02 11.19
CA VAL A 82 -0.36 -6.92 11.41
C VAL A 82 -1.79 -7.45 11.24
N ASP A 83 -2.76 -6.80 11.87
CA ASP A 83 -4.16 -7.22 11.86
C ASP A 83 -4.88 -6.75 10.59
N VAL A 84 -4.57 -5.54 10.17
CA VAL A 84 -5.09 -4.89 8.97
C VAL A 84 -3.97 -4.13 8.27
N ASN A 85 -4.15 -3.81 6.99
CA ASN A 85 -3.34 -2.81 6.31
C ASN A 85 -4.20 -1.73 5.66
N ALA A 86 -3.63 -0.56 5.41
CA ALA A 86 -4.29 0.57 4.78
C ALA A 86 -3.31 1.30 3.85
N PHE A 87 -3.13 0.76 2.64
CA PHE A 87 -2.14 1.29 1.68
C PHE A 87 -2.51 1.17 0.20
N GLN A 88 -3.51 0.35 -0.12
CA GLN A 88 -3.73 -0.17 -1.47
C GLN A 88 -5.14 0.11 -1.96
N HIS A 89 -5.33 0.02 -3.28
CA HIS A 89 -6.63 0.02 -3.91
C HIS A 89 -7.17 -1.37 -4.23
N TYR A 90 -8.46 -1.45 -4.57
CA TYR A 90 -9.14 -2.70 -4.91
C TYR A 90 -8.42 -3.52 -5.98
N ASN A 91 -7.95 -2.90 -7.05
CA ASN A 91 -7.26 -3.62 -8.11
C ASN A 91 -5.96 -4.27 -7.61
N PHE A 92 -5.16 -3.54 -6.83
CA PHE A 92 -3.94 -4.08 -6.25
C PHE A 92 -4.25 -5.28 -5.36
N LEU A 93 -5.23 -5.15 -4.45
CA LEU A 93 -5.65 -6.25 -3.57
C LEU A 93 -6.09 -7.49 -4.34
N ASN A 94 -6.95 -7.31 -5.34
CA ASN A 94 -7.46 -8.41 -6.17
C ASN A 94 -6.35 -9.10 -6.96
N ASN A 95 -5.43 -8.33 -7.54
CA ASN A 95 -4.28 -8.87 -8.26
C ASN A 95 -3.33 -9.59 -7.31
N TRP A 96 -3.00 -9.01 -6.16
CA TRP A 96 -2.11 -9.61 -5.17
C TRP A 96 -2.64 -10.95 -4.67
N ASN A 97 -3.93 -11.02 -4.32
CA ASN A 97 -4.57 -12.29 -3.94
C ASN A 97 -4.45 -13.36 -5.03
N LYS A 98 -4.71 -12.97 -6.29
CA LYS A 98 -4.62 -13.89 -7.44
C LYS A 98 -3.19 -14.42 -7.63
N GLU A 99 -2.19 -13.56 -7.55
CA GLU A 99 -0.79 -13.92 -7.79
C GLU A 99 -0.18 -14.73 -6.62
N ASN A 100 -0.65 -14.51 -5.39
CA ASN A 100 -0.12 -15.17 -4.19
C ASN A 100 -0.97 -16.35 -3.71
N GLY A 101 -2.15 -16.58 -4.31
CA GLY A 101 -3.07 -17.64 -3.88
C GLY A 101 -3.72 -17.38 -2.51
N GLU A 102 -3.86 -16.11 -2.15
CA GLU A 102 -4.40 -15.64 -0.88
C GLU A 102 -5.83 -15.09 -1.07
N ASP A 103 -6.53 -14.82 0.04
CA ASP A 103 -7.91 -14.33 0.02
C ASP A 103 -8.20 -13.19 0.99
N LEU A 104 -7.25 -12.25 1.13
CA LEU A 104 -7.46 -11.01 1.88
C LEU A 104 -8.67 -10.24 1.36
N VAL A 105 -9.40 -9.57 2.26
CA VAL A 105 -10.65 -8.87 1.93
C VAL A 105 -10.55 -7.40 2.26
N ALA A 106 -11.13 -6.56 1.41
CA ALA A 106 -11.41 -5.17 1.74
C ALA A 106 -12.53 -5.12 2.80
N ILE A 107 -12.29 -4.39 3.88
CA ILE A 107 -13.23 -4.27 5.01
C ILE A 107 -13.82 -2.85 5.13
N ALA A 108 -13.18 -1.86 4.50
CA ALA A 108 -13.68 -0.49 4.39
C ALA A 108 -13.03 0.23 3.19
N ASP A 109 -13.79 1.08 2.51
CA ASP A 109 -13.25 2.05 1.54
C ASP A 109 -12.66 3.24 2.32
N THR A 110 -11.59 3.86 1.83
CA THR A 110 -10.97 5.02 2.48
C THR A 110 -11.00 6.26 1.58
N ILE A 111 -10.04 6.36 0.67
CA ILE A 111 -9.83 7.52 -0.20
C ILE A 111 -9.69 7.06 -1.65
N ILE A 112 -9.95 7.95 -2.60
CA ILE A 112 -9.35 7.85 -3.92
C ILE A 112 -8.27 8.92 -4.03
N SER A 113 -7.10 8.52 -4.52
CA SER A 113 -6.00 9.44 -4.83
C SER A 113 -5.69 9.34 -6.32
N PRO A 114 -6.18 10.28 -7.15
CA PRO A 114 -5.96 10.25 -8.59
C PRO A 114 -4.47 10.33 -8.92
N ILE A 115 -3.97 9.37 -9.71
CA ILE A 115 -2.54 9.30 -10.03
C ILE A 115 -2.13 10.43 -10.98
N ARG A 116 -0.86 10.83 -10.95
CA ARG A 116 -0.37 12.01 -11.67
C ARG A 116 0.90 11.70 -12.46
N LEU A 117 1.06 12.40 -13.58
CA LEU A 117 2.28 12.44 -14.38
C LEU A 117 3.05 13.71 -14.00
N TYR A 118 4.30 13.55 -13.58
CA TYR A 118 5.18 14.66 -13.19
C TYR A 118 6.28 14.89 -14.21
N SER A 119 6.69 16.15 -14.35
CA SER A 119 7.85 16.51 -15.16
C SER A 119 9.12 16.02 -14.48
N GLY A 120 10.05 15.48 -15.26
CA GLY A 120 11.43 15.30 -14.83
C GLY A 120 12.04 16.64 -14.40
N THR A 121 13.08 16.57 -13.58
CA THR A 121 13.69 17.73 -12.93
C THR A 121 15.15 17.90 -13.34
N GLU A 122 15.59 19.15 -13.37
CA GLU A 122 16.98 19.54 -13.55
C GLU A 122 17.31 20.61 -12.50
N ASN A 123 18.29 20.32 -11.62
CA ASN A 123 18.66 21.20 -10.50
C ASN A 123 17.46 21.61 -9.63
N GLY A 124 16.57 20.66 -9.33
CA GLY A 124 15.38 20.87 -8.50
C GLY A 124 14.26 21.66 -9.17
N LYS A 125 14.28 21.81 -10.50
CA LYS A 125 13.24 22.52 -11.27
C LYS A 125 12.67 21.63 -12.37
N ASN A 126 11.37 21.74 -12.63
CA ASN A 126 10.74 21.00 -13.72
C ASN A 126 11.31 21.38 -15.08
N LYS A 127 11.63 20.36 -15.89
CA LYS A 127 12.06 20.49 -17.28
C LYS A 127 10.91 20.95 -18.20
N TYR A 128 9.67 20.56 -17.88
CA TYR A 128 8.48 20.76 -18.72
C TYR A 128 7.31 21.33 -17.91
N LYS A 129 6.45 22.10 -18.58
CA LYS A 129 5.22 22.67 -17.99
C LYS A 129 3.94 22.01 -18.51
N SER A 130 4.04 21.23 -19.58
CA SER A 130 2.91 20.54 -20.18
C SER A 130 3.35 19.24 -20.85
N VAL A 131 2.42 18.29 -21.03
CA VAL A 131 2.68 17.01 -21.69
C VAL A 131 3.17 17.16 -23.14
N THR A 132 2.82 18.26 -23.81
CA THR A 132 3.20 18.50 -25.21
C THR A 132 4.68 18.85 -25.36
N GLU A 133 5.31 19.41 -24.31
CA GLU A 133 6.72 19.79 -24.23
C GLU A 133 7.67 18.60 -24.06
N ILE A 134 7.15 17.41 -23.68
CA ILE A 134 7.96 16.19 -23.58
C ILE A 134 8.58 15.88 -24.95
N PRO A 135 9.92 15.75 -25.09
CA PRO A 135 10.56 15.60 -26.38
C PRO A 135 10.29 14.24 -27.04
N GLU A 136 10.49 14.16 -28.35
CA GLU A 136 10.51 12.87 -29.05
C GLU A 136 11.70 12.03 -28.55
N GLY A 137 11.51 10.72 -28.40
CA GLY A 137 12.52 9.78 -27.89
C GLY A 137 12.74 9.86 -26.38
N ALA A 138 11.95 10.65 -25.66
CA ALA A 138 12.05 10.80 -24.22
C ALA A 138 11.70 9.52 -23.45
N GLU A 139 12.22 9.41 -22.23
CA GLU A 139 11.92 8.32 -21.30
C GLU A 139 10.87 8.75 -20.27
N ILE A 140 9.87 7.89 -20.05
CA ILE A 140 8.85 8.05 -19.01
C ILE A 140 8.90 6.84 -18.08
N ALA A 141 9.11 7.09 -16.78
CA ALA A 141 9.05 6.05 -15.76
C ALA A 141 7.61 5.77 -15.32
N VAL A 142 7.26 4.50 -15.12
CA VAL A 142 5.95 4.05 -14.60
C VAL A 142 6.15 2.97 -13.54
N PRO A 143 5.20 2.77 -12.62
CA PRO A 143 5.22 1.63 -11.70
C PRO A 143 5.24 0.29 -12.45
N ASN A 144 5.87 -0.73 -11.87
CA ASN A 144 6.06 -2.06 -12.47
C ASN A 144 5.17 -3.16 -11.88
N ASP A 145 4.35 -2.86 -10.87
CA ASP A 145 3.28 -3.78 -10.48
C ASP A 145 2.14 -3.70 -11.51
N ALA A 146 1.56 -4.85 -11.85
CA ALA A 146 0.63 -4.98 -12.97
C ALA A 146 -0.52 -3.96 -12.96
N THR A 147 -1.01 -3.59 -11.78
CA THR A 147 -2.19 -2.72 -11.66
C THR A 147 -1.84 -1.25 -11.78
N ASN A 148 -0.74 -0.81 -11.16
CA ASN A 148 -0.31 0.58 -11.28
C ASN A 148 0.42 0.83 -12.61
N GLU A 149 1.10 -0.16 -13.20
CA GLU A 149 1.61 -0.11 -14.59
C GLU A 149 0.44 0.16 -15.55
N SER A 150 -0.59 -0.68 -15.49
CA SER A 150 -1.82 -0.51 -16.29
C SER A 150 -2.45 0.87 -16.08
N ARG A 151 -2.60 1.31 -14.82
CA ARG A 151 -3.15 2.63 -14.50
C ARG A 151 -2.33 3.76 -15.10
N ALA A 152 -1.00 3.67 -15.04
CA ALA A 152 -0.08 4.64 -15.63
C ALA A 152 -0.21 4.67 -17.17
N LEU A 153 -0.34 3.51 -17.82
CA LEU A 153 -0.54 3.46 -19.27
C LEU A 153 -1.86 4.10 -19.71
N TYR A 154 -2.95 3.85 -18.98
CA TYR A 154 -4.22 4.55 -19.23
C TYR A 154 -4.11 6.06 -18.99
N LEU A 155 -3.36 6.49 -17.96
CA LEU A 155 -3.07 7.91 -17.74
C LEU A 155 -2.35 8.51 -18.95
N LEU A 156 -1.28 7.87 -19.45
CA LEU A 156 -0.54 8.34 -20.62
C LEU A 156 -1.40 8.38 -21.88
N GLN A 157 -2.34 7.42 -22.04
CA GLN A 157 -3.33 7.47 -23.11
C GLN A 157 -4.26 8.67 -22.98
N SER A 158 -4.83 8.91 -21.79
CA SER A 158 -5.72 10.06 -21.56
C SER A 158 -5.00 11.41 -21.71
N ALA A 159 -3.69 11.45 -21.46
CA ALA A 159 -2.83 12.59 -21.71
C ALA A 159 -2.46 12.78 -23.19
N GLY A 160 -2.86 11.87 -24.08
CA GLY A 160 -2.61 11.91 -25.51
C GLY A 160 -1.16 11.58 -25.92
N LEU A 161 -0.41 10.90 -25.06
CA LEU A 161 0.99 10.52 -25.32
C LEU A 161 1.13 9.20 -26.06
N ILE A 162 0.20 8.27 -25.82
CA ILE A 162 0.15 6.94 -26.45
C ILE A 162 -1.31 6.56 -26.76
N THR A 163 -1.52 5.47 -27.49
CA THR A 163 -2.81 4.76 -27.53
C THR A 163 -2.60 3.28 -27.20
N LEU A 164 -3.58 2.68 -26.53
CA LEU A 164 -3.60 1.29 -26.14
C LEU A 164 -4.56 0.50 -27.04
N ASP A 165 -4.30 -0.79 -27.22
CA ASP A 165 -5.21 -1.72 -27.91
C ASP A 165 -6.20 -2.44 -26.98
N VAL A 166 -6.12 -2.18 -25.68
CA VAL A 166 -7.07 -2.61 -24.64
C VAL A 166 -7.83 -1.41 -24.06
N SER A 167 -8.96 -1.66 -23.40
CA SER A 167 -9.80 -0.59 -22.85
C SER A 167 -10.63 -1.02 -21.63
N GLY A 168 -11.22 -0.03 -20.96
CA GLY A 168 -12.12 -0.28 -19.83
C GLY A 168 -11.35 -0.77 -18.60
N THR A 169 -11.67 -1.98 -18.14
CA THR A 169 -11.08 -2.62 -16.97
C THR A 169 -10.02 -3.67 -17.32
N GLU A 170 -9.71 -3.85 -18.60
CA GLU A 170 -8.64 -4.77 -19.02
C GLU A 170 -7.28 -4.20 -18.61
N LEU A 171 -6.44 -5.03 -17.99
CA LEU A 171 -5.07 -4.65 -17.64
C LEU A 171 -4.26 -4.40 -18.90
N ALA A 172 -3.65 -3.22 -18.97
CA ALA A 172 -2.70 -2.85 -20.00
C ALA A 172 -1.27 -3.13 -19.53
N THR A 173 -0.44 -3.56 -20.47
CA THR A 173 1.02 -3.62 -20.32
C THR A 173 1.69 -2.86 -21.46
N ILE A 174 3.00 -2.68 -21.43
CA ILE A 174 3.75 -2.03 -22.53
C ILE A 174 3.47 -2.70 -23.90
N VAL A 175 3.20 -4.01 -23.95
CA VAL A 175 2.90 -4.70 -25.22
C VAL A 175 1.59 -4.26 -25.86
N ASN A 176 0.70 -3.62 -25.09
CA ASN A 176 -0.59 -3.11 -25.55
C ASN A 176 -0.48 -1.70 -26.17
N ILE A 177 0.71 -1.09 -26.20
CA ILE A 177 0.91 0.22 -26.82
C ILE A 177 0.80 0.10 -28.34
N LYS A 178 -0.28 0.65 -28.90
CA LYS A 178 -0.59 0.60 -30.33
C LYS A 178 0.02 1.76 -31.10
N GLU A 179 -0.09 2.98 -30.56
CA GLU A 179 0.51 4.18 -31.17
C GLU A 179 1.37 4.92 -30.13
N ASN A 180 2.57 5.31 -30.55
CA ASN A 180 3.52 6.07 -29.75
C ASN A 180 4.19 7.14 -30.64
N PRO A 181 3.48 8.25 -30.96
CA PRO A 181 3.92 9.23 -31.95
C PRO A 181 5.23 9.93 -31.56
N LYS A 182 5.48 10.09 -30.25
CA LYS A 182 6.72 10.67 -29.72
C LYS A 182 7.83 9.63 -29.53
N LYS A 183 7.64 8.36 -29.90
CA LYS A 183 8.62 7.27 -29.72
C LYS A 183 9.19 7.23 -28.29
N LEU A 184 8.32 7.42 -27.31
CA LEU A 184 8.67 7.44 -25.90
C LEU A 184 9.18 6.05 -25.48
N THR A 185 10.22 6.02 -24.66
CA THR A 185 10.61 4.81 -23.93
C THR A 185 9.81 4.77 -22.64
N ILE A 186 9.07 3.70 -22.40
CA ILE A 186 8.38 3.48 -21.13
C ILE A 186 9.25 2.55 -20.30
N THR A 187 9.67 3.01 -19.13
CA THR A 187 10.56 2.26 -18.23
C THR A 187 9.81 1.92 -16.95
N GLU A 188 9.70 0.62 -16.69
CA GLU A 188 9.03 0.08 -15.51
C GLU A 188 10.00 0.10 -14.32
N LEU A 189 9.60 0.77 -13.24
CA LEU A 189 10.34 0.82 -11.98
C LEU A 189 9.42 0.39 -10.84
N ASP A 190 10.00 -0.01 -9.71
CA ASP A 190 9.23 -0.12 -8.49
C ASP A 190 8.52 1.21 -8.19
N ALA A 191 7.28 1.16 -7.71
CA ALA A 191 6.47 2.37 -7.49
C ALA A 191 7.17 3.37 -6.56
N SER A 192 7.94 2.89 -5.57
CA SER A 192 8.73 3.75 -4.66
C SER A 192 9.85 4.52 -5.35
N GLN A 193 10.26 4.09 -6.54
CA GLN A 193 11.39 4.66 -7.27
C GLN A 193 10.99 5.66 -8.36
N THR A 194 9.70 5.75 -8.72
CA THR A 194 9.26 6.63 -9.82
C THR A 194 9.47 8.10 -9.50
N ALA A 195 9.23 8.53 -8.25
CA ALA A 195 9.49 9.90 -7.80
C ALA A 195 10.99 10.27 -7.89
N VAL A 196 11.87 9.39 -7.39
CA VAL A 196 13.34 9.60 -7.42
C VAL A 196 13.86 9.61 -8.85
N SER A 197 13.26 8.83 -9.76
CA SER A 197 13.68 8.76 -11.15
C SER A 197 13.60 10.10 -11.90
N LEU A 198 12.80 11.06 -11.43
CA LEU A 198 12.53 12.34 -12.09
C LEU A 198 13.79 13.15 -12.42
N GLU A 199 14.88 12.98 -11.67
CA GLU A 199 16.15 13.64 -11.99
C GLU A 199 16.76 13.14 -13.31
N SER A 200 16.51 11.88 -13.66
CA SER A 200 17.11 11.16 -14.79
C SER A 200 16.19 11.00 -16.00
N VAL A 201 14.87 10.93 -15.80
CA VAL A 201 13.89 10.74 -16.88
C VAL A 201 13.25 12.07 -17.31
N ALA A 202 12.45 12.04 -18.38
CA ALA A 202 11.71 13.21 -18.84
C ALA A 202 10.39 13.41 -18.09
N ALA A 203 9.74 12.33 -17.69
CA ALA A 203 8.55 12.37 -16.84
C ALA A 203 8.42 11.06 -16.06
N ALA A 204 7.64 11.07 -14.98
CA ALA A 204 7.29 9.84 -14.26
C ALA A 204 5.83 9.86 -13.82
N VAL A 205 5.17 8.70 -13.86
CA VAL A 205 3.88 8.51 -13.22
C VAL A 205 4.13 8.10 -11.77
N VAL A 206 3.59 8.87 -10.82
CA VAL A 206 3.91 8.72 -9.39
C VAL A 206 2.61 8.57 -8.58
N ASN A 207 2.55 7.53 -7.75
CA ASN A 207 1.49 7.31 -6.76
C ASN A 207 1.56 8.37 -5.65
N ASN A 208 0.42 8.82 -5.14
CA ASN A 208 0.37 9.94 -4.19
C ASN A 208 1.16 9.68 -2.89
N THR A 209 1.25 8.43 -2.44
CA THR A 209 2.12 8.01 -1.33
C THR A 209 3.54 8.54 -1.51
N PHE A 210 4.15 8.25 -2.67
CA PHE A 210 5.54 8.60 -2.95
C PHE A 210 5.71 10.06 -3.38
N VAL A 211 4.64 10.75 -3.79
CA VAL A 211 4.65 12.21 -4.00
C VAL A 211 4.92 12.91 -2.67
N GLN A 212 4.19 12.55 -1.62
CA GLN A 212 4.32 13.16 -0.31
C GLN A 212 5.67 12.83 0.33
N GLU A 213 6.09 11.56 0.30
CA GLU A 213 7.40 11.13 0.84
C GLU A 213 8.59 11.80 0.13
N ALA A 214 8.52 12.00 -1.18
CA ALA A 214 9.58 12.66 -1.95
C ALA A 214 9.55 14.20 -1.84
N GLY A 215 8.59 14.78 -1.12
CA GLY A 215 8.42 16.23 -1.03
C GLY A 215 8.08 16.89 -2.36
N LEU A 216 7.45 16.15 -3.28
CA LEU A 216 6.99 16.67 -4.56
C LEU A 216 5.71 17.49 -4.35
N ASP A 217 5.66 18.66 -4.99
CA ASP A 217 4.46 19.48 -5.02
C ASP A 217 3.48 18.95 -6.08
N PHE A 218 2.30 18.52 -5.64
CA PHE A 218 1.29 17.91 -6.51
C PHE A 218 0.69 18.89 -7.53
N GLU A 219 0.77 20.20 -7.28
CA GLU A 219 0.33 21.25 -8.22
C GLU A 219 1.21 21.29 -9.47
N ASN A 220 2.43 20.75 -9.38
CA ASN A 220 3.39 20.72 -10.48
C ASN A 220 3.22 19.51 -11.41
N ALA A 221 2.18 18.70 -11.24
CA ALA A 221 1.87 17.62 -12.15
C ALA A 221 1.55 18.13 -13.56
N LEU A 222 2.08 17.47 -14.58
CA LEU A 222 1.77 17.72 -15.99
C LEU A 222 0.36 17.26 -16.37
N TYR A 223 -0.13 16.23 -15.68
CA TYR A 223 -1.45 15.64 -15.93
C TYR A 223 -1.95 14.91 -14.68
N LYS A 224 -3.25 15.04 -14.38
CA LYS A 224 -3.97 14.33 -13.31
C LYS A 224 -4.95 13.34 -13.93
N GLU A 225 -5.00 12.13 -13.38
CA GLU A 225 -6.01 11.13 -13.74
C GLU A 225 -7.42 11.72 -13.63
N GLN A 226 -8.22 11.49 -14.67
CA GLN A 226 -9.61 11.92 -14.71
C GLN A 226 -10.50 10.87 -14.06
N LYS A 227 -11.41 11.31 -13.19
CA LYS A 227 -12.41 10.42 -12.61
C LYS A 227 -13.49 10.10 -13.65
N ASP A 228 -13.91 8.85 -13.65
CA ASP A 228 -14.95 8.29 -14.51
C ASP A 228 -15.75 7.21 -13.76
N GLU A 229 -16.66 6.53 -14.47
CA GLU A 229 -17.49 5.46 -13.91
C GLU A 229 -16.69 4.24 -13.42
N ASN A 230 -15.45 4.06 -13.90
CA ASN A 230 -14.58 2.94 -13.55
C ASN A 230 -13.63 3.26 -12.39
N SER A 231 -13.66 4.50 -11.86
CA SER A 231 -12.71 4.96 -10.85
C SER A 231 -12.82 4.25 -9.49
N LYS A 232 -13.92 3.51 -9.23
CA LYS A 232 -14.08 2.72 -8.01
C LYS A 232 -13.00 1.66 -7.84
N GLN A 233 -12.44 1.15 -8.94
CA GLN A 233 -11.34 0.18 -8.90
C GLN A 233 -10.06 0.73 -8.25
N TRP A 234 -9.95 2.06 -8.16
CA TRP A 234 -8.83 2.80 -7.57
C TRP A 234 -9.11 3.32 -6.16
N TYR A 235 -10.26 2.98 -5.58
CA TYR A 235 -10.54 3.33 -4.18
C TYR A 235 -9.59 2.53 -3.31
N ASN A 236 -8.92 3.25 -2.42
CA ASN A 236 -8.07 2.66 -1.40
C ASN A 236 -8.95 1.99 -0.35
N VAL A 237 -8.42 0.94 0.25
CA VAL A 237 -9.15 0.10 1.19
C VAL A 237 -8.32 -0.16 2.44
N ILE A 238 -9.02 -0.39 3.54
CA ILE A 238 -8.47 -1.16 4.66
C ILE A 238 -8.68 -2.64 4.30
N ALA A 239 -7.61 -3.44 4.34
CA ALA A 239 -7.67 -4.86 4.05
C ALA A 239 -7.32 -5.70 5.28
N ALA A 240 -7.93 -6.87 5.41
CA ALA A 240 -7.72 -7.82 6.49
C ALA A 240 -7.82 -9.26 5.99
N LYS A 241 -7.51 -10.23 6.85
CA LYS A 241 -7.85 -11.64 6.58
C LYS A 241 -9.35 -11.83 6.44
N LYS A 242 -9.77 -12.79 5.62
CA LYS A 242 -11.19 -13.07 5.37
C LYS A 242 -12.01 -13.42 6.61
N ASP A 243 -11.38 -14.05 7.58
CA ASP A 243 -11.96 -14.47 8.86
C ASP A 243 -11.78 -13.43 9.98
N TRP A 244 -11.44 -12.17 9.66
CA TRP A 244 -11.22 -11.11 10.65
C TRP A 244 -12.39 -10.92 11.63
N LYS A 245 -13.63 -11.25 11.23
CA LYS A 245 -14.82 -11.16 12.09
C LYS A 245 -14.88 -12.24 13.17
N ASP A 246 -14.14 -13.33 13.00
CA ASP A 246 -14.02 -14.41 13.99
C ASP A 246 -12.83 -14.18 14.94
N SER A 247 -11.98 -13.19 14.65
CA SER A 247 -10.86 -12.78 15.49
C SER A 247 -11.33 -12.16 16.81
N SER A 248 -10.52 -12.32 17.87
CA SER A 248 -10.71 -11.58 19.13
C SER A 248 -10.60 -10.07 18.98
N LYS A 249 -10.07 -9.57 17.85
CA LYS A 249 -9.93 -8.14 17.54
C LYS A 249 -11.06 -7.58 16.67
N ALA A 250 -12.07 -8.39 16.31
CA ALA A 250 -13.15 -7.97 15.41
C ALA A 250 -13.84 -6.68 15.88
N ASP A 251 -14.16 -6.57 17.18
CA ASP A 251 -14.80 -5.38 17.75
C ASP A 251 -13.87 -4.15 17.68
N ALA A 252 -12.58 -4.32 17.95
CA ALA A 252 -11.61 -3.23 17.89
C ALA A 252 -11.39 -2.76 16.44
N ILE A 253 -11.27 -3.68 15.48
CA ILE A 253 -11.17 -3.38 14.05
C ILE A 253 -12.43 -2.63 13.57
N GLN A 254 -13.63 -3.04 14.01
CA GLN A 254 -14.86 -2.34 13.67
C GLN A 254 -14.86 -0.91 14.23
N LYS A 255 -14.40 -0.69 15.46
CA LYS A 255 -14.25 0.67 16.02
C LYS A 255 -13.26 1.51 15.21
N VAL A 256 -12.17 0.92 14.72
CA VAL A 256 -11.21 1.64 13.84
C VAL A 256 -11.90 2.07 12.54
N ILE A 257 -12.68 1.19 11.91
CA ILE A 257 -13.46 1.54 10.70
C ILE A 257 -14.44 2.68 11.00
N ASP A 258 -15.22 2.55 12.07
CA ASP A 258 -16.23 3.55 12.45
C ASP A 258 -15.58 4.91 12.75
N ALA A 259 -14.40 4.91 13.41
CA ALA A 259 -13.63 6.13 13.66
C ALA A 259 -13.05 6.73 12.37
N TYR A 260 -12.57 5.89 11.44
CA TYR A 260 -12.11 6.35 10.12
C TYR A 260 -13.25 7.02 9.35
N HIS A 261 -14.46 6.45 9.41
CA HIS A 261 -15.65 6.93 8.68
C HIS A 261 -16.41 8.06 9.40
N THR A 262 -15.69 8.98 10.02
CA THR A 262 -16.24 10.18 10.65
C THR A 262 -16.07 11.43 9.78
N GLU A 263 -16.90 12.44 10.00
CA GLU A 263 -16.73 13.73 9.31
C GLU A 263 -15.45 14.45 9.78
N GLU A 264 -15.05 14.28 11.05
CA GLU A 264 -13.80 14.85 11.55
C GLU A 264 -12.56 14.28 10.83
N VAL A 265 -12.52 12.98 10.55
CA VAL A 265 -11.42 12.36 9.79
C VAL A 265 -11.47 12.78 8.32
N LYS A 266 -12.68 12.89 7.73
CA LYS A 266 -12.86 13.39 6.36
C LYS A 266 -12.28 14.79 6.21
N GLU A 267 -12.63 15.71 7.10
CA GLU A 267 -12.12 17.09 7.11
C GLU A 267 -10.59 17.14 7.30
N VAL A 268 -10.04 16.28 8.15
CA VAL A 268 -8.58 16.18 8.33
C VAL A 268 -7.91 15.77 7.02
N ILE A 269 -8.38 14.70 6.37
CA ILE A 269 -7.80 14.22 5.11
C ILE A 269 -7.87 15.29 4.01
N GLU A 270 -9.03 15.91 3.82
CA GLU A 270 -9.20 16.93 2.78
C GLU A 270 -8.27 18.13 3.01
N LYS A 271 -8.15 18.56 4.26
CA LYS A 271 -7.32 19.71 4.64
C LYS A 271 -5.83 19.43 4.50
N THR A 272 -5.34 18.31 5.03
CA THR A 272 -3.89 18.03 5.06
C THR A 272 -3.38 17.57 3.71
N SER A 273 -4.19 16.82 2.95
CA SER A 273 -3.85 16.41 1.58
C SER A 273 -4.04 17.51 0.55
N GLN A 274 -4.65 18.64 0.94
CA GLN A 274 -5.04 19.73 0.03
C GLN A 274 -5.89 19.25 -1.15
N GLY A 275 -6.77 18.28 -0.91
CA GLY A 275 -7.64 17.67 -1.92
C GLY A 275 -6.93 16.71 -2.89
N THR A 276 -5.70 16.28 -2.59
CA THR A 276 -5.05 15.20 -3.35
C THR A 276 -5.62 13.83 -3.02
N ASP A 277 -5.99 13.63 -1.76
CA ASP A 277 -6.72 12.46 -1.27
C ASP A 277 -8.18 12.87 -1.06
N GLU A 278 -9.07 12.11 -1.69
CA GLU A 278 -10.50 12.42 -1.71
C GLU A 278 -11.25 11.29 -0.98
N PRO A 279 -11.76 11.50 0.25
CA PRO A 279 -12.60 10.55 0.97
C PRO A 279 -13.80 10.04 0.15
N VAL A 280 -14.16 8.76 0.31
CA VAL A 280 -15.20 8.10 -0.48
C VAL A 280 -16.36 7.50 0.33
N TRP A 281 -16.54 7.95 1.58
CA TRP A 281 -17.67 7.59 2.44
C TRP A 281 -18.58 8.79 2.74
#